data_AF-A0A944KSF1-F1
#
_entry.id   AF-A0A944KSF1-F1
#
_cell.length_a   1.000
_cell.length_b   1.000
_cell.length_c   1.000
_cell.angle_alpha   90.00
_cell.angle_beta   90.00
_cell.angle_gamma   90.00
#
_symmetry.space_group_name_H-M   'P 1'
#
loop_
_entity.id
_entity.type
_entity.pdbx_description
1 polymer ?
#
loop_
_entity_poly.entity_id
_entity_poly.type
_entity_poly.pdbx_seq_one_letter_code
_entity_poly.pdbx_strand_id
1 'polypeptide(L)'
;MGNENGRNRRRGGTITAVIVVGYLALRLGLLAWREHESGMSTGGIVLSVIGFAALVVVVAEATLAVHHARTRRREAALIVQHPTAHLVPVLVHKDLGQQLRHAAGVLGQALPDVPRRGYATLVADGHGIGLYTGGAEPRLLLGVPRPAVQAVADGETSAAGRYAFGKVDALRVLVGTGAPVAVDFPVYRTVLGFPKTLRGEELAERVRAVAGSAGVPVATG
;
A
#
# COMPACT_ATOMS: atom_id res chain seq x y z
N MET A 1 11.72 -2.80 26.84
CA MET A 1 10.36 -3.36 27.01
C MET A 1 9.77 -3.65 25.64
N GLY A 2 9.56 -4.94 25.33
CA GLY A 2 9.17 -5.42 24.00
C GLY A 2 7.67 -5.19 23.72
N ASN A 3 7.37 -4.69 22.52
CA ASN A 3 6.02 -4.35 22.08
C ASN A 3 5.20 -5.62 21.76
N GLU A 4 4.48 -6.13 22.75
CA GLU A 4 3.60 -7.32 22.64
C GLU A 4 2.44 -7.15 21.65
N ASN A 5 2.15 -5.91 21.23
CA ASN A 5 1.05 -5.58 20.32
C ASN A 5 1.27 -6.09 18.87
N GLY A 6 2.52 -6.35 18.47
CA GLY A 6 2.84 -6.93 17.15
C GLY A 6 2.46 -8.42 17.02
N ARG A 7 2.50 -9.16 18.14
CA ARG A 7 2.15 -10.59 18.17
C ARG A 7 0.62 -10.79 18.14
N ASN A 8 -0.13 -9.89 18.77
CA ASN A 8 -1.60 -9.93 18.78
C ASN A 8 -2.25 -9.51 17.45
N ARG A 9 -1.66 -8.59 16.67
CA ARG A 9 -2.18 -8.24 15.33
C ARG A 9 -1.98 -9.34 14.28
N ARG A 10 -0.83 -10.05 14.31
CA ARG A 10 -0.61 -11.23 13.47
C ARG A 10 -1.63 -12.33 13.79
N ARG A 11 -1.87 -12.54 15.08
CA ARG A 11 -2.90 -13.46 15.57
C ARG A 11 -4.28 -13.05 15.10
N GLY A 12 -4.67 -11.78 15.18
CA GLY A 12 -6.00 -11.31 14.75
C GLY A 12 -6.37 -11.70 13.31
N GLY A 13 -5.50 -11.46 12.34
CA GLY A 13 -5.76 -11.83 10.93
C GLY A 13 -5.82 -13.34 10.69
N THR A 14 -4.93 -14.11 11.31
CA THR A 14 -4.99 -15.58 11.26
C THR A 14 -6.14 -16.15 12.06
N ILE A 15 -6.54 -15.53 13.17
CA ILE A 15 -7.66 -15.98 14.01
C ILE A 15 -8.97 -15.73 13.26
N THR A 16 -9.16 -14.58 12.64
CA THR A 16 -10.34 -14.34 11.79
C THR A 16 -10.38 -15.32 10.61
N ALA A 17 -9.24 -15.58 9.95
CA ALA A 17 -9.17 -16.57 8.88
C ALA A 17 -9.45 -17.99 9.39
N VAL A 18 -8.91 -18.39 10.55
CA VAL A 18 -9.13 -19.71 11.16
C VAL A 18 -10.56 -19.87 11.67
N ILE A 19 -11.19 -18.83 12.22
CA ILE A 19 -12.59 -18.86 12.62
C ILE A 19 -13.49 -18.98 11.40
N VAL A 20 -13.21 -18.22 10.33
CA VAL A 20 -14.00 -18.29 9.09
C VAL A 20 -13.83 -19.65 8.41
N VAL A 21 -12.59 -20.14 8.28
CA VAL A 21 -12.28 -21.47 7.71
C VAL A 21 -12.82 -22.60 8.60
N GLY A 22 -12.75 -22.45 9.93
CA GLY A 22 -13.28 -23.41 10.89
C GLY A 22 -14.81 -23.45 10.88
N TYR A 23 -15.47 -22.30 10.81
CA TYR A 23 -16.92 -22.21 10.61
C TYR A 23 -17.34 -22.79 9.25
N LEU A 24 -16.56 -22.54 8.19
CA LEU A 24 -16.75 -23.15 6.88
C LEU A 24 -16.65 -24.68 6.93
N ALA A 25 -15.60 -25.21 7.57
CA ALA A 25 -15.39 -26.65 7.72
C ALA A 25 -16.49 -27.30 8.58
N LEU A 26 -16.89 -26.66 9.68
CA LEU A 26 -17.99 -27.13 10.52
C LEU A 26 -19.33 -27.10 9.79
N ARG A 27 -19.61 -26.04 9.02
CA ARG A 27 -20.88 -25.88 8.30
C ARG A 27 -20.96 -26.79 7.08
N LEU A 28 -19.87 -26.95 6.33
CA LEU A 28 -19.80 -27.92 5.22
C LEU A 28 -19.79 -29.36 5.75
N GLY A 29 -19.13 -29.62 6.88
CA GLY A 29 -19.17 -30.92 7.57
C GLY A 29 -20.56 -31.24 8.11
N LEU A 30 -21.28 -30.26 8.68
CA LEU A 30 -22.68 -30.41 9.11
C LEU A 30 -23.65 -30.60 7.94
N LEU A 31 -23.43 -29.88 6.83
CA LEU A 31 -24.21 -30.05 5.60
C LEU A 31 -23.98 -31.43 5.01
N ALA A 32 -22.72 -31.87 4.85
CA ALA A 32 -22.37 -33.20 4.33
C ALA A 32 -22.82 -34.35 5.27
N TRP A 33 -22.74 -34.16 6.60
CA TRP A 33 -23.23 -35.13 7.58
C TRP A 33 -24.76 -35.25 7.52
N ARG A 34 -25.48 -34.13 7.43
CA ARG A 34 -26.93 -34.14 7.16
C ARG A 34 -27.27 -34.71 5.79
N GLU A 35 -26.42 -34.52 4.80
CA GLU A 35 -26.58 -35.07 3.44
C GLU A 35 -26.53 -36.60 3.44
N HIS A 36 -25.61 -37.19 4.21
CA HIS A 36 -25.54 -38.63 4.44
C HIS A 36 -26.80 -39.16 5.15
N GLU A 37 -27.39 -38.42 6.08
CA GLU A 37 -28.57 -38.87 6.85
C GLU A 37 -29.92 -38.60 6.16
N SER A 38 -30.06 -37.55 5.33
CA SER A 38 -31.37 -37.03 4.93
C SER A 38 -31.65 -36.90 3.42
N GLY A 39 -30.72 -37.26 2.54
CA GLY A 39 -31.02 -37.44 1.11
C GLY A 39 -31.65 -36.21 0.42
N MET A 40 -31.20 -35.01 0.76
CA MET A 40 -31.74 -33.76 0.21
C MET A 40 -31.00 -33.31 -1.06
N SER A 41 -31.72 -32.66 -1.98
CA SER A 41 -31.28 -32.41 -3.36
C SER A 41 -30.12 -31.41 -3.52
N THR A 42 -29.38 -31.59 -4.61
CA THR A 42 -28.25 -30.79 -5.13
C THR A 42 -28.41 -29.26 -4.99
N GLY A 43 -29.63 -28.73 -4.91
CA GLY A 43 -29.92 -27.30 -4.77
C GLY A 43 -29.45 -26.66 -3.46
N GLY A 44 -29.44 -27.40 -2.34
CA GLY A 44 -28.98 -26.87 -1.04
C GLY A 44 -27.46 -26.62 -1.00
N ILE A 45 -26.69 -27.46 -1.67
CA ILE A 45 -25.24 -27.29 -1.85
C ILE A 45 -24.97 -26.07 -2.73
N VAL A 46 -25.66 -25.95 -3.87
CA VAL A 46 -25.48 -24.83 -4.81
C VAL A 46 -25.79 -23.49 -4.14
N LEU A 47 -26.89 -23.39 -3.39
CA LEU A 47 -27.24 -22.17 -2.64
C LEU A 47 -26.19 -21.82 -1.57
N SER A 48 -25.64 -22.82 -0.89
CA SER A 48 -24.59 -22.62 0.11
C SER A 48 -23.30 -22.10 -0.55
N VAL A 49 -22.88 -22.70 -1.66
CA VAL A 49 -21.70 -22.27 -2.43
C VAL A 49 -21.87 -20.85 -2.95
N ILE A 50 -23.04 -20.50 -3.50
CA ILE A 50 -23.35 -19.14 -3.96
C ILE A 50 -23.33 -18.15 -2.79
N GLY A 51 -23.94 -18.50 -1.66
CA GLY A 51 -23.92 -17.66 -0.46
C GLY A 51 -22.51 -17.40 0.07
N PHE A 52 -21.61 -18.39 -0.02
CA PHE A 52 -20.21 -18.22 0.35
C PHE A 52 -19.42 -17.37 -0.64
N ALA A 53 -19.63 -17.57 -1.95
CA ALA A 53 -19.02 -16.73 -2.97
C ALA A 53 -19.43 -15.26 -2.77
N ALA A 54 -20.71 -15.00 -2.50
CA ALA A 54 -21.21 -13.67 -2.18
C ALA A 54 -20.57 -13.09 -0.91
N LEU A 55 -20.42 -13.88 0.17
CA LEU A 55 -19.79 -13.42 1.40
C LEU A 55 -18.31 -13.05 1.22
N VAL A 56 -17.55 -13.84 0.44
CA VAL A 56 -16.14 -13.54 0.13
C VAL A 56 -16.05 -12.24 -0.65
N VAL A 57 -16.93 -12.03 -1.64
CA VAL A 57 -17.01 -10.77 -2.38
C VAL A 57 -17.29 -9.61 -1.44
N VAL A 58 -18.29 -9.73 -0.54
CA VAL A 58 -18.63 -8.67 0.42
C VAL A 58 -17.46 -8.34 1.36
N VAL A 59 -16.75 -9.34 1.89
CA VAL A 59 -15.60 -9.10 2.77
C VAL A 59 -14.43 -8.47 2.00
N ALA A 60 -14.18 -8.93 0.77
CA ALA A 60 -13.17 -8.33 -0.09
C ALA A 60 -13.52 -6.86 -0.38
N GLU A 61 -14.73 -6.57 -0.82
CA GLU A 61 -15.19 -5.21 -1.10
C GLU A 61 -15.14 -4.31 0.15
N ALA A 62 -15.58 -4.79 1.32
CA ALA A 62 -15.54 -4.04 2.56
C ALA A 62 -14.10 -3.68 2.97
N THR A 63 -13.17 -4.64 2.90
CA THR A 63 -11.75 -4.38 3.21
C THR A 63 -11.13 -3.38 2.22
N LEU A 64 -11.46 -3.48 0.92
CA LEU A 64 -11.01 -2.54 -0.10
C LEU A 64 -11.59 -1.14 0.12
N ALA A 65 -12.89 -1.03 0.42
CA ALA A 65 -13.56 0.23 0.72
C ALA A 65 -12.93 0.94 1.92
N VAL A 66 -12.58 0.21 2.98
CA VAL A 66 -11.88 0.77 4.15
C VAL A 66 -10.50 1.30 3.80
N HIS A 67 -9.74 0.59 2.96
CA HIS A 67 -8.41 1.03 2.55
C HIS A 67 -8.47 2.28 1.66
N HIS A 68 -9.39 2.33 0.70
CA HIS A 68 -9.60 3.52 -0.13
C HIS A 68 -10.10 4.71 0.66
N ALA A 69 -11.03 4.49 1.60
CA ALA A 69 -11.50 5.53 2.49
C ALA A 69 -10.36 6.11 3.35
N ARG A 70 -9.43 5.26 3.83
CA ARG A 70 -8.25 5.73 4.56
C ARG A 70 -7.31 6.56 3.69
N THR A 71 -7.02 6.11 2.47
CA THR A 71 -6.17 6.88 1.54
C THR A 71 -6.81 8.22 1.20
N ARG A 72 -8.11 8.25 0.88
CA ARG A 72 -8.83 9.51 0.61
C ARG A 72 -8.86 10.45 1.80
N ARG A 73 -9.09 9.93 3.01
CA ARG A 73 -9.03 10.74 4.25
C ARG A 73 -7.64 11.32 4.48
N ARG A 74 -6.59 10.55 4.19
CA ARG A 74 -5.21 11.01 4.27
C ARG A 74 -4.93 12.11 3.25
N GLU A 75 -5.31 11.91 2.00
CA GLU A 75 -5.13 12.91 0.95
C GLU A 75 -5.90 14.19 1.26
N ALA A 76 -7.15 14.10 1.73
CA ALA A 76 -7.92 15.26 2.15
C ALA A 76 -7.23 16.03 3.30
N ALA A 77 -6.69 15.33 4.30
CA ALA A 77 -5.94 15.96 5.38
C ALA A 77 -4.62 16.58 4.89
N LEU A 78 -3.90 15.91 3.98
CA LEU A 78 -2.65 16.39 3.40
C LEU A 78 -2.85 17.60 2.50
N ILE A 79 -3.97 17.72 1.79
CA ILE A 79 -4.30 18.93 1.01
C ILE A 79 -4.43 20.15 1.93
N VAL A 80 -5.01 19.98 3.13
CA VAL A 80 -5.11 21.07 4.10
C VAL A 80 -3.74 21.47 4.65
N GLN A 81 -2.86 20.48 4.89
CA GLN A 81 -1.50 20.72 5.40
C GLN A 81 -0.52 21.24 4.32
N HIS A 82 -0.71 20.83 3.06
CA HIS A 82 0.12 21.15 1.92
C HIS A 82 -0.73 21.57 0.70
N PRO A 83 -1.29 22.80 0.69
CA PRO A 83 -2.28 23.21 -0.31
C PRO A 83 -1.79 23.24 -1.76
N THR A 84 -0.48 23.43 -1.96
CA THR A 84 0.15 23.53 -3.28
C THR A 84 0.90 22.25 -3.68
N ALA A 85 0.86 21.20 -2.86
CA ALA A 85 1.60 19.98 -3.11
C ALA A 85 0.92 19.07 -4.13
N HIS A 86 1.75 18.39 -4.93
CA HIS A 86 1.31 17.25 -5.72
C HIS A 86 1.28 15.99 -4.85
N LEU A 87 0.12 15.34 -4.79
CA LEU A 87 -0.09 14.13 -4.00
C LEU A 87 -0.11 12.91 -4.90
N VAL A 88 0.69 11.91 -4.56
CA VAL A 88 0.79 10.65 -5.31
C VAL A 88 0.60 9.47 -4.36
N PRO A 89 -0.45 8.65 -4.54
CA PRO A 89 -0.63 7.44 -3.74
C PRO A 89 0.41 6.37 -4.13
N VAL A 90 1.07 5.81 -3.11
CA VAL A 90 2.14 4.81 -3.26
C VAL A 90 1.93 3.60 -2.36
N LEU A 91 2.41 2.44 -2.79
CA LEU A 91 2.38 1.23 -1.99
C LEU A 91 3.66 1.09 -1.16
N VAL A 92 3.50 0.79 0.12
CA VAL A 92 4.63 0.42 0.98
C VAL A 92 4.81 -1.09 0.91
N HIS A 93 6.02 -1.53 0.58
CA HIS A 93 6.45 -2.92 0.66
C HIS A 93 7.65 -3.07 1.58
N LYS A 94 8.04 -4.32 1.84
CA LYS A 94 9.10 -4.65 2.81
C LYS A 94 10.43 -3.98 2.44
N ASP A 95 10.77 -3.98 1.15
CA ASP A 95 12.10 -3.56 0.69
C ASP A 95 12.19 -2.03 0.57
N LEU A 96 11.06 -1.34 0.34
CA LEU A 96 10.99 0.12 0.49
C LEU A 96 11.44 0.56 1.88
N GLY A 97 11.13 -0.19 2.94
CA GLY A 97 11.60 0.12 4.29
C GLY A 97 13.13 0.07 4.44
N GLN A 98 13.85 -0.69 3.61
CA GLN A 98 15.32 -0.65 3.57
C GLN A 98 15.81 0.59 2.82
N GLN A 99 15.21 0.92 1.68
CA GLN A 99 15.54 2.12 0.91
C GLN A 99 15.30 3.40 1.72
N LEU A 100 14.18 3.49 2.45
CA LEU A 100 13.87 4.61 3.33
C LEU A 100 14.87 4.74 4.48
N ARG A 101 15.31 3.63 5.07
CA ARG A 101 16.37 3.65 6.11
C ARG A 101 17.69 4.13 5.56
N HIS A 102 18.05 3.71 4.34
CA HIS A 102 19.26 4.16 3.70
C HIS A 102 19.22 5.66 3.39
N ALA A 103 18.12 6.14 2.80
CA ALA A 103 17.90 7.56 2.55
C ALA A 103 17.88 8.39 3.84
N ALA A 104 17.21 7.92 4.90
CA ALA A 104 17.22 8.60 6.19
C ALA A 104 18.64 8.69 6.79
N GLY A 105 19.45 7.63 6.64
CA GLY A 105 20.86 7.64 7.04
C GLY A 105 21.68 8.69 6.29
N VAL A 106 21.50 8.81 4.97
CA VAL A 106 22.13 9.87 4.15
C VAL A 106 21.70 11.27 4.58
N LEU A 107 20.43 11.43 4.96
CA LEU A 107 19.87 12.70 5.40
C LEU A 107 20.15 13.02 6.88
N GLY A 108 20.76 12.10 7.64
CA GLY A 108 20.96 12.25 9.08
C GLY A 108 19.66 12.30 9.89
N GLN A 109 18.58 11.71 9.38
CA GLN A 109 17.25 11.75 9.99
C GLN A 109 16.93 10.47 10.76
N ALA A 110 16.21 10.62 11.87
CA ALA A 110 15.63 9.47 12.57
C ALA A 110 14.40 8.97 11.80
N LEU A 111 14.42 7.70 11.39
CA LEU A 111 13.27 7.10 10.71
C LEU A 111 12.30 6.50 11.74
N PRO A 112 11.01 6.89 11.73
CA PRO A 112 9.98 6.23 12.51
C PRO A 112 9.74 4.78 12.04
N ASP A 113 9.00 4.01 12.83
CA ASP A 113 8.65 2.63 12.47
C ASP A 113 7.90 2.57 11.13
N VAL A 114 8.56 1.99 10.11
CA VAL A 114 8.01 1.88 8.76
C VAL A 114 7.13 0.64 8.68
N PRO A 115 5.87 0.77 8.26
CA PRO A 115 5.00 -0.39 8.10
C PRO A 115 5.58 -1.33 7.04
N ARG A 116 5.68 -2.62 7.36
CA ARG A 116 6.20 -3.64 6.43
C ARG A 116 5.42 -3.71 5.11
N ARG A 117 4.12 -3.40 5.15
CA ARG A 117 3.22 -3.30 3.99
C ARG A 117 2.12 -2.27 4.27
N GLY A 118 1.65 -1.57 3.25
CA GLY A 118 0.51 -0.68 3.39
C GLY A 118 0.39 0.34 2.27
N TYR A 119 -0.35 1.41 2.57
CA TYR A 119 -0.57 2.53 1.67
C TYR A 119 0.09 3.77 2.27
N ALA A 120 0.76 4.54 1.42
CA ALA A 120 1.32 5.85 1.75
C ALA A 120 0.96 6.84 0.65
N THR A 121 1.17 8.12 0.93
CA THR A 121 1.01 9.20 -0.05
C THR A 121 2.32 9.97 -0.06
N LEU A 122 2.91 10.08 -1.24
CA LEU A 122 4.05 10.93 -1.51
C LEU A 122 3.51 12.35 -1.78
N VAL A 123 4.11 13.32 -1.11
CA VAL A 123 3.76 14.75 -1.14
C VAL A 123 4.97 15.47 -1.72
N ALA A 124 4.80 16.15 -2.84
CA ALA A 124 5.86 16.91 -3.47
C ALA A 124 5.47 18.38 -3.56
N ASP A 125 6.31 19.25 -3.02
CA ASP A 125 6.12 20.71 -3.02
C ASP A 125 7.47 21.43 -3.09
N GLY A 126 7.45 22.76 -3.11
CA GLY A 126 8.68 23.57 -3.18
C GLY A 126 9.64 23.38 -1.99
N HIS A 127 9.23 22.69 -0.92
CA HIS A 127 10.05 22.42 0.26
C HIS A 127 10.73 21.04 0.18
N GLY A 128 10.27 20.16 -0.71
CA GLY A 128 10.88 18.88 -1.00
C GLY A 128 9.86 17.77 -1.26
N ILE A 129 10.22 16.55 -0.84
CA ILE A 129 9.37 15.36 -1.01
C ILE A 129 9.17 14.67 0.35
N GLY A 130 7.92 14.56 0.78
CA GLY A 130 7.53 13.86 2.00
C GLY A 130 6.77 12.57 1.70
N LEU A 131 7.09 11.48 2.40
CA LEU A 131 6.31 10.25 2.39
C LEU A 131 5.45 10.19 3.66
N TYR A 132 4.12 10.15 3.51
CA TYR A 132 3.18 10.10 4.63
C TYR A 132 2.41 8.78 4.65
N THR A 133 2.21 8.23 5.85
CA THR A 133 1.30 7.10 6.09
C THR A 133 0.17 7.51 7.03
N GLY A 134 -0.69 6.56 7.41
CA GLY A 134 -1.85 6.82 8.25
C GLY A 134 -3.13 7.05 7.44
N GLY A 135 -4.13 7.62 8.10
CA GLY A 135 -5.46 7.93 7.57
C GLY A 135 -5.77 9.41 7.76
N ALA A 136 -6.81 9.72 8.52
CA ALA A 136 -7.20 11.11 8.82
C ALA A 136 -6.13 11.92 9.59
N GLU A 137 -5.22 11.23 10.28
CA GLU A 137 -4.03 11.82 10.89
C GLU A 137 -2.80 11.31 10.12
N PRO A 138 -2.33 12.07 9.11
CA PRO A 138 -1.13 11.70 8.37
C PRO A 138 0.10 11.75 9.27
N ARG A 139 0.96 10.73 9.17
CA ARG A 139 2.26 10.68 9.85
C ARG A 139 3.37 10.67 8.81
N LEU A 140 4.29 11.62 8.93
CA LEU A 140 5.51 11.66 8.10
C LEU A 140 6.39 10.44 8.41
N LEU A 141 6.76 9.69 7.37
CA LEU A 141 7.71 8.60 7.43
C LEU A 141 9.11 9.06 7.04
N LEU A 142 9.23 9.83 5.96
CA LEU A 142 10.50 10.38 5.49
C LEU A 142 10.25 11.74 4.86
N GLY A 143 10.97 12.77 5.28
CA GLY A 143 10.94 14.09 4.65
C GLY A 143 12.28 14.35 3.97
N VAL A 144 12.32 14.34 2.64
CA VAL A 144 13.51 14.71 1.88
C VAL A 144 13.45 16.21 1.61
N PRO A 145 14.30 17.03 2.26
CA PRO A 145 14.29 18.47 2.03
C PRO A 145 14.75 18.76 0.60
N ARG A 146 14.22 19.83 0.00
CA ARG A 146 14.48 20.20 -1.39
C ARG A 146 15.96 20.16 -1.80
N PRO A 147 16.92 20.70 -1.02
CA PRO A 147 18.35 20.65 -1.39
C PRO A 147 18.94 19.25 -1.50
N ALA A 148 18.32 18.27 -0.86
CA ALA A 148 18.75 16.88 -0.91
C ALA A 148 18.03 16.05 -1.99
N VAL A 149 17.02 16.60 -2.68
CA VAL A 149 16.40 15.96 -3.84
C VAL A 149 17.19 16.35 -5.08
N GLN A 150 17.92 15.38 -5.66
CA GLN A 150 18.73 15.63 -6.86
C GLN A 150 17.89 15.60 -8.12
N ALA A 151 17.09 14.55 -8.29
CA ALA A 151 16.23 14.35 -9.44
C ALA A 151 15.11 13.35 -9.13
N VAL A 152 14.10 13.33 -9.98
CA VAL A 152 13.06 12.29 -10.02
C VAL A 152 13.17 11.56 -11.36
N ALA A 153 13.06 10.24 -11.33
CA ALA A 153 13.14 9.39 -12.51
C ALA A 153 12.06 8.31 -12.46
N ASP A 154 11.96 7.53 -13.53
CA ASP A 154 11.41 6.20 -13.49
C ASP A 154 12.45 5.18 -12.96
N GLY A 155 11.93 4.08 -12.43
CA GLY A 155 12.73 3.01 -11.86
C GLY A 155 11.92 1.72 -11.78
N GLU A 156 12.48 0.72 -11.14
CA GLU A 156 11.83 -0.57 -10.94
C GLU A 156 11.96 -1.02 -9.49
N THR A 157 10.90 -1.58 -8.94
CA THR A 157 10.93 -2.19 -7.60
C THR A 157 10.18 -3.51 -7.56
N SER A 158 10.31 -4.24 -6.47
CA SER A 158 9.55 -5.47 -6.24
C SER A 158 8.05 -5.18 -6.14
N ALA A 159 7.22 -6.04 -6.72
CA ALA A 159 5.77 -5.90 -6.65
C ALA A 159 5.24 -5.82 -5.19
N ALA A 160 4.47 -4.77 -4.89
CA ALA A 160 3.84 -4.60 -3.58
C ALA A 160 2.48 -5.32 -3.55
N GLY A 161 2.46 -6.61 -3.16
CA GLY A 161 1.21 -7.39 -3.12
C GLY A 161 1.29 -8.71 -2.36
N ARG A 162 0.13 -9.40 -2.24
CA ARG A 162 0.04 -10.76 -1.66
C ARG A 162 0.68 -11.82 -2.57
N TYR A 163 0.74 -11.53 -3.87
CA TYR A 163 1.37 -12.34 -4.93
C TYR A 163 2.63 -11.61 -5.44
N ALA A 164 3.62 -11.44 -4.57
CA ALA A 164 4.84 -10.64 -4.79
C ALA A 164 5.82 -11.29 -5.77
N PHE A 165 5.38 -11.55 -7.01
CA PHE A 165 6.22 -12.11 -8.07
C PHE A 165 6.46 -11.03 -9.12
N GLY A 166 7.73 -10.81 -9.45
CA GLY A 166 8.16 -9.87 -10.50
C GLY A 166 8.53 -8.47 -10.01
N LYS A 167 8.97 -7.67 -10.98
CA LYS A 167 9.25 -6.24 -10.83
C LYS A 167 8.10 -5.41 -11.38
N VAL A 168 7.94 -4.21 -10.84
CA VAL A 168 6.99 -3.20 -11.30
C VAL A 168 7.71 -1.88 -11.46
N ASP A 169 7.26 -1.08 -12.43
CA ASP A 169 7.74 0.28 -12.60
C ASP A 169 7.40 1.12 -11.35
N ALA A 170 8.30 2.05 -11.03
CA ALA A 170 8.23 2.87 -9.83
C ALA A 170 8.69 4.29 -10.11
N LEU A 171 8.21 5.23 -9.30
CA LEU A 171 8.76 6.58 -9.25
C LEU A 171 10.03 6.54 -8.41
N ARG A 172 11.16 6.87 -9.01
CA ARG A 172 12.46 6.91 -8.35
C ARG A 172 12.77 8.33 -7.90
N VAL A 173 13.13 8.51 -6.63
CA VAL A 173 13.68 9.77 -6.12
C VAL A 173 15.15 9.56 -5.80
N LEU A 174 16.01 10.39 -6.38
CA LEU A 174 17.44 10.43 -6.09
C LEU A 174 17.70 11.40 -4.94
N VAL A 175 18.19 10.86 -3.83
CA VAL A 175 18.38 11.58 -2.56
C VAL A 175 19.87 11.66 -2.20
N GLY A 176 20.35 12.87 -1.92
CA GLY A 176 21.69 13.11 -1.38
C GLY A 176 22.35 14.38 -1.94
N THR A 177 23.52 14.73 -1.41
CA THR A 177 24.35 15.86 -1.87
C THR A 177 25.67 15.40 -2.50
N GLY A 178 25.88 14.07 -2.59
CA GLY A 178 27.05 13.41 -3.20
C GLY A 178 26.58 12.25 -4.08
N ALA A 179 27.10 11.03 -3.85
CA ALA A 179 26.58 9.83 -4.50
C ALA A 179 25.10 9.59 -4.10
N PRO A 180 24.13 9.78 -5.01
CA PRO A 180 22.72 9.74 -4.64
C PRO A 180 22.26 8.33 -4.32
N VAL A 181 21.36 8.24 -3.35
CA VAL A 181 20.60 7.02 -3.06
C VAL A 181 19.26 7.08 -3.77
N ALA A 182 18.93 6.01 -4.49
CA ALA A 182 17.63 5.85 -5.11
C ALA A 182 16.60 5.30 -4.11
N VAL A 183 15.43 5.93 -4.07
CA VAL A 183 14.24 5.41 -3.39
C VAL A 183 13.14 5.21 -4.41
N ASP A 184 12.70 3.96 -4.59
CA ASP A 184 11.77 3.55 -5.62
C ASP A 184 10.37 3.35 -5.01
N PHE A 185 9.44 4.23 -5.38
CA PHE A 185 8.07 4.25 -4.90
C PHE A 185 7.13 3.61 -5.92
N PRO A 186 6.53 2.44 -5.61
CA PRO A 186 5.52 1.85 -6.48
C PRO A 186 4.24 2.69 -6.44
N VAL A 187 4.07 3.54 -7.44
CA VAL A 187 2.90 4.41 -7.61
C VAL A 187 1.72 3.57 -8.09
N TYR A 188 0.53 3.84 -7.58
CA TYR A 188 -0.67 3.13 -7.99
C TYR A 188 -1.84 4.06 -8.27
N ARG A 189 -2.83 3.56 -9.02
CA ARG A 189 -4.18 4.12 -9.06
C ARG A 189 -5.18 3.06 -8.63
N THR A 190 -6.37 3.49 -8.22
CA THR A 190 -7.46 2.56 -7.91
C THR A 190 -8.27 2.27 -9.18
N VAL A 191 -8.36 0.99 -9.56
CA VAL A 191 -9.22 0.50 -10.66
C VAL A 191 -10.12 -0.58 -10.10
N LEU A 192 -11.44 -0.40 -10.17
CA LEU A 192 -12.43 -1.36 -9.65
C LEU A 192 -12.15 -1.79 -8.20
N GLY A 193 -11.71 -0.86 -7.36
CA GLY A 193 -11.35 -1.15 -5.97
C GLY A 193 -9.97 -1.80 -5.78
N PHE A 194 -9.19 -2.06 -6.83
CA PHE A 194 -7.85 -2.63 -6.72
C PHE A 194 -6.76 -1.60 -6.98
N PRO A 195 -5.67 -1.60 -6.17
CA PRO A 195 -4.49 -0.83 -6.53
C PRO A 195 -3.83 -1.47 -7.74
N LYS A 196 -3.76 -0.72 -8.84
CA LYS A 196 -3.01 -1.08 -10.03
C LYS A 196 -1.78 -0.18 -10.10
N THR A 197 -0.59 -0.79 -10.13
CA THR A 197 0.66 -0.03 -10.32
C THR A 197 0.65 0.69 -11.66
N LEU A 198 1.11 1.93 -11.67
CA LEU A 198 1.28 2.70 -12.89
C LEU A 198 2.49 2.20 -13.66
N ARG A 199 2.48 2.39 -14.99
CA ARG A 199 3.54 1.97 -15.91
C ARG A 199 3.53 2.84 -17.16
N GLY A 200 4.64 2.88 -17.88
CA GLY A 200 4.77 3.64 -19.14
C GLY A 200 4.41 5.13 -18.99
N GLU A 201 3.63 5.68 -19.93
CA GLU A 201 3.31 7.12 -19.95
C GLU A 201 2.58 7.61 -18.69
N GLU A 202 1.69 6.79 -18.11
CA GLU A 202 0.98 7.15 -16.88
C GLU A 202 1.96 7.38 -15.72
N LEU A 203 3.05 6.61 -15.66
CA LEU A 203 4.10 6.81 -14.67
C LEU A 203 4.98 8.01 -15.03
N ALA A 204 5.35 8.16 -16.31
CA ALA A 204 6.17 9.27 -16.78
C ALA A 204 5.50 10.64 -16.53
N GLU A 205 4.17 10.73 -16.65
CA GLU A 205 3.40 11.91 -16.25
C GLU A 205 3.52 12.21 -14.75
N ARG A 206 3.47 11.18 -13.90
CA ARG A 206 3.62 11.35 -12.45
C ARG A 206 5.04 11.76 -12.07
N VAL A 207 6.05 11.21 -12.72
CA VAL A 207 7.44 11.62 -12.56
C VAL A 207 7.60 13.10 -12.90
N ARG A 208 7.10 13.54 -14.06
CA ARG A 208 7.14 14.97 -14.47
C ARG A 208 6.38 15.88 -13.51
N ALA A 209 5.20 15.47 -13.04
CA ALA A 209 4.41 16.25 -12.09
C ALA A 209 5.11 16.39 -10.73
N VAL A 210 5.63 15.29 -10.17
CA VAL A 210 6.39 15.31 -8.91
C VAL A 210 7.65 16.15 -9.06
N ALA A 211 8.40 15.98 -10.15
CA ALA A 211 9.60 16.77 -10.43
C ALA A 211 9.27 18.27 -10.53
N GLY A 212 8.22 18.63 -11.26
CA GLY A 212 7.75 20.01 -11.41
C GLY A 212 7.33 20.64 -10.08
N SER A 213 6.53 19.92 -9.27
CA SER A 213 6.08 20.44 -7.97
C SER A 213 7.21 20.53 -6.94
N ALA A 214 8.16 19.61 -6.96
CA ALA A 214 9.38 19.70 -6.16
C ALA A 214 10.42 20.66 -6.76
N GLY A 215 10.21 21.19 -7.97
CA GLY A 215 11.15 22.07 -8.67
C GLY A 215 12.50 21.42 -8.96
N VAL A 216 12.57 20.11 -9.17
CA VAL A 216 13.77 19.30 -9.47
C VAL A 216 13.79 18.83 -10.91
N PRO A 217 14.97 18.54 -11.50
CA PRO A 217 15.03 17.94 -12.82
C PRO A 217 14.44 16.53 -12.84
N VAL A 218 13.89 16.16 -13.99
CA VAL A 218 13.63 14.76 -14.33
C VAL A 218 14.94 14.17 -14.85
N ALA A 219 15.44 13.12 -14.22
CA ALA A 219 16.58 12.38 -14.76
C ALA A 219 16.06 11.42 -15.84
N THR A 220 16.56 11.59 -17.06
CA THR A 220 16.35 10.62 -18.14
C THR A 220 17.31 9.45 -17.92
N GLY A 221 16.75 8.26 -17.71
CA GLY A 221 17.50 7.00 -17.72
C GLY A 221 17.99 6.65 -19.12
#